data_AF-A0A968VAB2-F1
#
_entry.id   AF-A0A968VAB2-F1
#
_cell.length_a   1.000
_cell.length_b   1.000
_cell.length_c   1.000
_cell.angle_alpha   90.00
_cell.angle_beta   90.00
_cell.angle_gamma   90.00
#
_symmetry.space_group_name_H-M   'P 1'
#
loop_
_entity.id
_entity.type
_entity.pdbx_description
1 polymer ?
#
loop_
_entity_poly.entity_id
_entity_poly.type
_entity_poly.pdbx_seq_one_letter_code
_entity_poly.pdbx_strand_id
1 'polypeptide(L)'
;MVFVEKHIGNLKNVKHPFREYVILIISKIVYFGLTLVLPLLFLSVPVWVVLIGFVNLHLLPSLTFALIFQVTHVYEGTHYPLPDQDGNIDNNYALHVLETTADFSRKIV
;
A
#
# COMPACT_ATOMS: atom_id res chain seq x y z
N MET A 1 -6.99 -2.62 12.58
CA MET A 1 -5.75 -3.43 12.63
C MET A 1 -6.12 -4.84 12.19
N VAL A 2 -5.74 -5.24 10.97
CA VAL A 2 -6.28 -6.44 10.28
C VAL A 2 -6.17 -7.72 11.11
N PHE A 3 -5.12 -7.87 11.92
CA PHE A 3 -4.90 -9.04 12.79
C PHE A 3 -5.89 -9.20 13.96
N VAL A 4 -6.76 -8.23 14.19
CA VAL A 4 -7.83 -8.29 15.20
C VAL A 4 -9.19 -8.58 14.55
N GLU A 5 -9.26 -8.46 13.22
CA GLU A 5 -10.50 -8.56 12.48
C GLU A 5 -10.89 -10.03 12.28
N LYS A 6 -12.14 -10.37 12.62
CA LYS A 6 -12.66 -11.73 12.44
C LYS A 6 -13.25 -11.94 11.04
N HIS A 7 -13.50 -10.86 10.32
CA HIS A 7 -14.15 -10.85 9.03
C HIS A 7 -13.32 -10.08 7.98
N ILE A 8 -12.65 -10.81 7.09
CA ILE A 8 -11.79 -10.22 6.05
C ILE A 8 -12.35 -10.59 4.68
N GLY A 9 -12.98 -9.62 4.00
CA GLY A 9 -13.63 -9.86 2.71
C GLY A 9 -14.76 -10.88 2.84
N ASN A 10 -14.66 -12.01 2.12
CA ASN A 10 -15.62 -13.11 2.21
C ASN A 10 -15.22 -14.18 3.25
N LEU A 11 -14.07 -14.02 3.92
CA LEU A 11 -13.58 -14.99 4.92
C LEU A 11 -14.13 -14.65 6.30
N LYS A 12 -14.81 -15.62 6.91
CA LYS A 12 -15.36 -15.53 8.27
C LYS A 12 -14.50 -16.33 9.24
N ASN A 13 -14.35 -15.83 10.47
CA ASN A 13 -13.60 -16.48 11.54
C ASN A 13 -12.11 -16.71 11.22
N VAL A 14 -11.47 -15.73 10.61
CA VAL A 14 -10.02 -15.79 10.36
C VAL A 14 -9.27 -15.88 11.69
N LYS A 15 -8.44 -16.91 11.85
CA LYS A 15 -7.57 -17.11 13.01
C LYS A 15 -6.12 -16.98 12.56
N HIS A 16 -5.38 -16.08 13.17
CA HIS A 16 -3.96 -15.93 12.91
C HIS A 16 -3.14 -16.84 13.82
N PRO A 17 -2.13 -17.56 13.29
CA PRO A 17 -1.19 -18.32 14.12
C PRO A 17 -0.47 -17.42 15.12
N PHE A 18 -0.15 -17.93 16.31
CA PHE A 18 0.60 -17.18 17.33
C PHE A 18 1.93 -16.60 16.80
N ARG A 19 2.59 -17.34 15.91
CA ARG A 19 3.83 -16.93 15.23
C ARG A 19 3.69 -15.57 14.52
N GLU A 20 2.55 -15.28 13.90
CA GLU A 20 2.35 -14.02 13.17
C GLU A 20 2.32 -12.81 14.12
N TYR A 21 1.72 -12.97 15.31
CA TYR A 21 1.74 -11.94 16.33
C TYR A 21 3.16 -11.69 16.85
N VAL A 22 3.96 -12.75 17.03
CA VAL A 22 5.37 -12.62 17.43
C VAL A 22 6.16 -11.85 16.38
N ILE A 23 6.02 -12.20 15.09
CA ILE A 23 6.69 -11.51 13.98
C ILE A 23 6.27 -10.04 13.93
N LEU A 24 4.98 -9.74 14.11
CA LEU A 24 4.46 -8.37 14.11
C LEU A 24 5.07 -7.53 15.25
N ILE A 25 5.17 -8.09 16.46
CA ILE A 25 5.72 -7.36 17.60
C ILE A 25 7.22 -7.15 17.43
N ILE A 26 7.97 -8.20 17.08
CA ILE A 26 9.42 -8.12 16.89
C ILE A 26 9.77 -7.13 15.78
N SER A 27 9.11 -7.22 14.62
CA SER A 27 9.35 -6.30 13.51
C SER A 27 9.10 -4.84 13.91
N LYS A 28 8.05 -4.58 14.70
CA LYS A 28 7.74 -3.23 15.20
C LYS A 28 8.81 -2.71 16.18
N ILE A 29 9.31 -3.57 17.07
CA ILE A 29 10.40 -3.22 17.98
C ILE A 29 11.68 -2.90 17.20
N VAL A 30 12.06 -3.77 16.25
CA VAL A 30 13.24 -3.55 15.40
C VAL A 30 13.09 -2.25 14.62
N TYR A 31 11.93 -2.01 14.04
CA TYR A 31 11.64 -0.80 13.28
C TYR A 31 11.84 0.48 14.11
N PHE A 32 11.20 0.60 15.27
CA PHE A 32 11.38 1.77 16.14
C PHE A 32 12.78 1.84 16.76
N GLY A 33 13.38 0.69 17.05
CA GLY A 33 14.76 0.58 17.51
C GLY A 33 15.74 1.22 16.52
N LEU A 34 15.62 0.89 15.24
CA LEU A 34 16.51 1.39 14.19
C LEU A 34 16.20 2.83 13.78
N THR A 35 14.92 3.21 13.71
CA THR A 35 14.50 4.51 13.15
C THR A 35 14.42 5.64 14.17
N LEU A 36 14.21 5.34 15.46
CA LEU A 36 14.13 6.34 16.53
C LEU A 36 15.24 6.15 17.57
N VAL A 37 15.31 4.96 18.19
CA VAL A 37 16.20 4.75 19.34
C VAL A 37 17.67 4.88 18.94
N LEU A 38 18.08 4.24 17.84
CA LEU A 38 19.47 4.26 17.37
C LEU A 38 19.95 5.69 17.05
N PRO A 39 19.24 6.51 16.23
CA PRO A 39 19.63 7.90 16.02
C PRO A 39 19.70 8.73 17.30
N LEU A 40 18.77 8.53 18.25
CA LEU A 40 18.77 9.27 19.52
C LEU A 40 19.97 8.93 20.42
N LEU A 41 20.51 7.71 20.32
CA LEU A 41 21.65 7.27 21.12
C LEU A 41 23.00 7.66 20.52
N PHE A 42 23.13 7.61 19.18
CA PHE A 42 24.42 7.77 18.51
C PHE A 42 24.64 9.15 17.89
N LEU A 43 23.59 9.94 17.70
CA LEU A 43 23.69 11.23 17.03
C LEU A 43 23.63 12.38 18.05
N SER A 44 24.66 13.23 18.07
CA SER A 44 24.74 14.42 18.94
C SER A 44 23.89 15.58 18.41
N VAL A 45 22.62 15.33 18.11
CA VAL A 45 21.66 16.33 17.62
C VAL A 45 20.50 16.48 18.60
N PRO A 46 19.80 17.62 18.59
CA PRO A 46 18.58 17.77 19.36
C PRO A 46 17.51 16.74 18.97
N VAL A 47 16.77 16.23 19.96
CA VAL A 47 15.71 15.21 19.77
C VAL A 47 14.71 15.59 18.67
N TRP A 48 14.35 16.87 18.57
CA TRP A 48 13.41 17.37 17.57
C TRP A 48 13.91 17.13 16.13
N VAL A 49 15.22 17.15 15.88
CA VAL A 49 15.79 16.88 14.56
C VAL A 49 15.52 15.43 14.16
N VAL A 50 15.71 14.49 15.09
CA VAL A 50 15.42 13.06 14.87
C VAL A 50 13.92 12.85 14.64
N LEU A 51 13.06 13.51 15.41
CA LEU A 51 11.61 13.42 15.23
C LEU A 51 11.15 13.96 13.87
N ILE A 52 11.70 15.09 13.43
CA ILE A 52 11.43 15.62 12.09
C ILE A 52 11.91 14.64 11.01
N GLY A 53 13.11 14.05 11.17
CA GLY A 53 13.61 13.02 10.27
C GLY A 53 12.66 11.82 10.19
N PHE A 54 12.19 11.33 11.33
CA PHE A 54 11.24 10.23 11.43
C PHE A 54 9.90 10.54 10.74
N VAL A 55 9.37 11.75 10.91
CA VAL A 55 8.14 12.19 10.22
C VAL A 55 8.36 12.26 8.71
N ASN A 56 9.47 12.83 8.25
CA ASN A 56 9.78 12.92 6.82
C ASN A 56 9.92 11.54 6.16
N LEU A 57 10.53 10.58 6.87
CA LEU A 57 10.65 9.19 6.43
C LEU A 57 9.28 8.56 6.10
N HIS A 58 8.21 8.96 6.78
CA HIS A 58 6.84 8.48 6.49
C HIS A 58 6.09 9.37 5.52
N LEU A 59 6.21 10.69 5.70
CA LEU A 59 5.40 11.67 4.99
C LEU A 59 5.69 11.63 3.49
N LEU A 60 6.97 11.65 3.10
CA LEU A 60 7.33 11.73 1.69
C LEU A 60 6.87 10.50 0.91
N PRO A 61 7.17 9.24 1.31
CA PRO A 61 6.68 8.08 0.58
C PRO A 61 5.15 7.98 0.61
N SER A 62 4.52 8.22 1.76
CA SER A 62 3.05 8.14 1.88
C SER A 62 2.35 9.15 0.97
N LEU A 63 2.87 10.37 0.91
CA LEU A 63 2.35 11.40 0.02
C LEU A 63 2.56 11.02 -1.45
N THR A 64 3.75 10.53 -1.82
CA THR A 64 4.01 10.05 -3.19
C THR A 64 3.05 8.92 -3.59
N PHE A 65 2.89 7.90 -2.74
CA PHE A 65 1.95 6.81 -2.99
C PHE A 65 0.50 7.30 -3.08
N ALA A 66 0.07 8.18 -2.16
CA ALA A 66 -1.27 8.74 -2.18
C ALA A 66 -1.57 9.47 -3.50
N LEU A 67 -0.63 10.29 -3.98
CA LEU A 67 -0.79 11.02 -5.24
C LEU A 67 -0.83 10.07 -6.44
N ILE A 68 0.07 9.09 -6.52
CA ILE A 68 0.10 8.14 -7.64
C ILE A 68 -1.18 7.29 -7.67
N PHE A 69 -1.63 6.77 -6.53
CA PHE A 69 -2.83 5.93 -6.48
C PHE A 69 -4.10 6.68 -6.86
N GLN A 70 -4.16 8.00 -6.62
CA GLN A 70 -5.32 8.81 -6.99
C GLN A 70 -5.47 9.01 -8.50
N VAL A 71 -4.38 9.09 -9.26
CA VAL A 71 -4.43 9.39 -10.72
C VAL A 71 -5.32 8.39 -11.47
N THR A 72 -5.25 7.11 -11.12
CA THR A 72 -6.04 6.05 -11.77
C THR A 72 -7.55 6.21 -11.56
N HIS A 73 -8.00 6.86 -10.50
CA HIS A 73 -9.41 7.06 -10.18
C HIS A 73 -10.01 8.28 -10.90
N VAL A 74 -9.18 9.21 -11.36
CA VAL A 74 -9.59 10.43 -12.09
C VAL A 74 -9.24 10.36 -13.59
N TYR A 75 -8.61 9.28 -14.03
CA TYR A 75 -8.20 9.10 -15.42
C TYR A 75 -9.36 8.55 -16.26
N GLU A 76 -9.85 9.36 -17.20
CA GLU A 76 -10.99 9.03 -18.07
C GLU A 76 -10.61 8.26 -19.35
N GLY A 77 -9.31 8.03 -19.60
CA GLY A 77 -8.83 7.41 -20.85
C GLY A 77 -8.85 5.87 -20.87
N THR A 78 -9.33 5.21 -19.81
CA THR A 78 -9.47 3.75 -19.75
C THR A 78 -10.83 3.31 -20.28
N HIS A 79 -10.91 2.12 -20.89
CA HIS A 79 -12.15 1.56 -21.41
C HIS A 79 -12.62 0.42 -20.52
N TYR A 80 -13.87 0.51 -20.05
CA TYR A 80 -14.50 -0.53 -19.24
C TYR A 80 -15.58 -1.23 -20.07
N PRO A 81 -15.27 -2.38 -20.69
CA PRO A 81 -16.22 -3.08 -21.54
C PRO A 81 -17.40 -3.58 -20.70
N LEU A 82 -18.60 -3.38 -21.22
CA LEU A 82 -19.83 -3.86 -20.60
C LEU A 82 -20.08 -5.33 -21.00
N PRO A 83 -20.67 -6.14 -20.12
CA PRO A 83 -21.07 -7.49 -20.46
C PRO A 83 -22.20 -7.51 -21.50
N ASP A 84 -22.24 -8.58 -22.28
CA ASP A 84 -23.34 -8.89 -23.19
C ASP A 84 -24.63 -9.31 -22.46
N GLN A 85 -25.66 -9.68 -23.22
CA GLN A 85 -26.95 -10.10 -22.66
C GLN A 85 -26.88 -11.38 -21.80
N ASP A 86 -25.85 -12.20 -22.01
CA ASP A 86 -25.60 -13.44 -21.27
C ASP A 86 -24.65 -13.22 -20.07
N GLY A 87 -24.19 -11.97 -19.85
CA GLY A 87 -23.31 -11.60 -18.76
C GLY A 87 -21.82 -11.79 -19.05
N ASN A 88 -21.43 -12.07 -20.30
CA ASN A 88 -20.04 -12.29 -20.68
C ASN A 88 -19.39 -11.00 -21.22
N ILE A 89 -18.11 -10.80 -20.91
CA ILE A 89 -17.30 -9.74 -21.51
C ILE A 89 -16.41 -10.38 -22.57
N ASP A 90 -16.52 -9.92 -23.81
CA ASP A 90 -15.79 -10.49 -24.96
C ASP A 90 -14.33 -10.00 -25.01
N ASN A 91 -13.57 -10.29 -23.94
CA ASN A 91 -12.13 -10.12 -23.90
C ASN A 91 -11.46 -11.19 -23.03
N ASN A 92 -10.20 -11.54 -23.34
CA ASN A 92 -9.42 -12.39 -22.45
C ASN A 92 -8.88 -11.56 -21.28
N TYR A 93 -8.45 -12.24 -20.20
CA TYR A 93 -7.96 -11.58 -18.99
C TYR A 93 -6.85 -10.54 -19.28
N ALA A 94 -5.88 -10.88 -20.14
CA ALA A 94 -4.76 -9.99 -20.42
C ALA A 94 -5.21 -8.72 -21.15
N LEU A 95 -6.09 -8.86 -22.14
CA LEU A 95 -6.66 -7.73 -22.87
C LEU A 95 -7.52 -6.86 -21.94
N HIS A 96 -8.35 -7.47 -21.09
CA HIS A 96 -9.16 -6.76 -20.11
C HIS A 96 -8.33 -5.89 -19.18
N VAL A 97 -7.21 -6.43 -18.65
CA VAL A 97 -6.29 -5.67 -17.80
C VAL A 97 -5.68 -4.50 -18.56
N LEU A 98 -5.29 -4.68 -19.83
CA LEU A 98 -4.74 -3.59 -20.65
C LEU A 98 -5.76 -2.49 -20.95
N GLU A 99 -7.02 -2.82 -21.20
CA GLU A 99 -8.09 -1.85 -21.49
C GLU A 99 -8.51 -1.04 -20.26
N THR A 100 -8.52 -1.68 -19.09
CA THR A 100 -9.03 -1.09 -17.83
C THR A 100 -7.94 -0.46 -16.96
N THR A 101 -6.66 -0.57 -17.34
CA THR A 101 -5.53 -0.02 -16.58
C THR A 101 -4.95 1.20 -17.28
N ALA A 102 -4.75 2.29 -16.53
CA ALA A 102 -4.05 3.47 -17.03
C ALA A 102 -2.52 3.25 -17.04
N ASP A 103 -1.87 3.60 -18.15
CA ASP A 103 -0.40 3.59 -18.26
C ASP A 103 0.21 4.96 -17.88
N PHE A 104 1.39 4.93 -17.26
CA PHE A 104 2.19 6.10 -16.89
C PHE A 104 3.41 6.28 -17.82
N SER A 105 3.51 5.51 -18.91
CA SER A 105 4.53 5.69 -19.94
C SER A 105 4.50 7.11 -20.51
N ARG A 106 5.68 7.70 -20.66
CA ARG A 106 5.85 9.02 -21.29
C ARG A 106 5.70 8.99 -22.81
N LYS A 107 5.71 7.79 -23.41
CA LYS A 107 5.51 7.57 -24.84
C LYS A 107 4.17 6.88 -25.03
N ILE A 108 3.35 7.47 -25.89
CA ILE A 108 2.15 6.85 -26.42
C ILE A 108 2.64 5.79 -27.41
N VAL A 109 2.40 4.51 -27.11
CA VAL A 109 2.50 3.40 -28.06
C VAL A 109 1.09 3.12 -28.58
#